data_AF-A0A3D3SVX0-F1
#
_entry.id   AF-A0A3D3SVX0-F1
#
_cell.length_a   1.000
_cell.length_b   1.000
_cell.length_c   1.000
_cell.angle_alpha   90.00
_cell.angle_beta   90.00
_cell.angle_gamma   90.00
#
_symmetry.space_group_name_H-M   'P 1'
#
loop_
_entity.id
_entity.type
_entity.pdbx_description
1 polymer ?
#
loop_
_entity_poly.entity_id
_entity_poly.type
_entity_poly.pdbx_seq_one_letter_code
_entity_poly.pdbx_strand_id
1 'polypeptide(L)'
;STGPTSLNPATGEPYGGDFPVVTVEDWVHAQAQLADALGIERFAAVMGGSLGGMQAMQWAISYPKRVAHAVVIASTPRLSAQNIAFNEV
;
A
#
# COMPACT_ATOMS: atom_id res chain seq x y z
N SER A 1 5.48 5.44 -11.30
CA SER A 1 4.41 5.53 -10.27
C SER A 1 3.68 6.86 -10.43
N THR A 2 2.60 7.07 -9.69
CA THR A 2 1.89 8.35 -9.64
C THR A 2 2.17 9.02 -8.30
N GLY A 3 2.47 10.32 -8.29
CA GLY A 3 2.87 11.06 -7.10
C GLY A 3 2.92 12.58 -7.33
N PRO A 4 3.45 13.35 -6.36
CA PRO A 4 3.60 14.82 -6.48
C PRO A 4 4.30 15.32 -7.74
N THR A 5 5.18 14.51 -8.33
CA THR A 5 5.92 14.86 -9.55
C THR A 5 5.18 14.49 -10.84
N SER A 6 4.06 13.77 -10.75
CA SER A 6 3.22 13.42 -11.90
C SER A 6 2.44 14.64 -12.38
N LEU A 7 2.19 14.73 -13.68
CA LEU A 7 1.37 15.81 -14.25
C LEU A 7 -0.10 15.62 -13.84
N ASN A 8 -0.71 16.69 -13.37
CA ASN A 8 -2.14 16.78 -13.14
C ASN A 8 -2.85 16.99 -14.49
N PRO A 9 -3.69 16.04 -14.96
CA PRO A 9 -4.35 16.16 -16.25
C PRO A 9 -5.27 17.38 -16.39
N ALA A 10 -5.75 17.94 -15.27
CA ALA A 10 -6.61 19.12 -15.29
C ALA A 10 -5.83 20.43 -15.50
N THR A 11 -4.55 20.48 -15.11
CA THR A 11 -3.74 21.71 -15.17
C THR A 11 -2.57 21.61 -16.14
N GLY A 12 -2.12 20.40 -16.49
CA GLY A 12 -0.91 20.15 -17.27
C GLY A 12 0.40 20.29 -16.48
N GLU A 13 0.33 20.66 -15.21
CA GLU A 13 1.49 20.90 -14.33
C GLU A 13 1.65 19.78 -13.29
N PRO A 14 2.84 19.59 -12.67
CA PRO A 14 3.01 18.62 -11.59
C PRO A 14 2.01 18.84 -10.44
N TYR A 15 1.46 17.76 -9.87
CA TYR A 15 0.53 17.86 -8.72
C TYR A 15 1.13 18.63 -7.53
N GLY A 16 2.43 18.49 -7.27
CA GLY A 16 3.09 19.13 -6.13
C GLY A 16 2.40 18.80 -4.81
N GLY A 17 2.13 19.84 -4.00
CA GLY A 17 1.42 19.72 -2.74
C GLY A 17 -0.06 19.38 -2.88
N ASP A 18 -0.65 19.50 -4.07
CA ASP A 18 -2.05 19.15 -4.34
C ASP A 18 -2.22 17.64 -4.56
N PHE A 19 -1.14 16.86 -4.57
CA PHE A 19 -1.25 15.41 -4.64
C PHE A 19 -1.93 14.88 -3.38
N PRO A 20 -2.96 14.02 -3.50
CA PRO A 20 -3.68 13.53 -2.34
C PRO A 20 -2.76 12.73 -1.42
N VAL A 21 -3.05 12.76 -0.12
CA VAL A 21 -2.43 11.86 0.84
C VAL A 21 -2.82 10.43 0.49
N VAL A 22 -1.82 9.58 0.29
CA VAL A 22 -2.02 8.16 -0.05
C VAL A 22 -1.70 7.29 1.15
N THR A 23 -2.54 6.29 1.38
CA THR A 23 -2.45 5.34 2.49
C THR A 23 -2.01 3.96 2.02
N VAL A 24 -1.71 3.08 2.98
CA VAL A 24 -1.46 1.65 2.70
C VAL A 24 -2.68 0.98 2.06
N GLU A 25 -3.89 1.38 2.45
CA GLU A 25 -5.13 0.87 1.88
C GLU A 25 -5.26 1.21 0.40
N ASP A 26 -4.93 2.44 0.01
CA ASP A 26 -4.95 2.86 -1.39
C ASP A 26 -3.99 2.04 -2.27
N TRP A 27 -2.77 1.77 -1.77
CA TRP A 27 -1.82 0.93 -2.48
C TRP A 27 -2.31 -0.51 -2.62
N VAL A 28 -2.87 -1.08 -1.57
CA VAL A 28 -3.42 -2.44 -1.60
C VAL A 28 -4.64 -2.53 -2.51
N HIS A 29 -5.49 -1.51 -2.55
CA HIS A 29 -6.61 -1.44 -3.48
C HIS A 29 -6.14 -1.40 -4.94
N ALA A 30 -5.13 -0.57 -5.24
CA ALA A 30 -4.54 -0.51 -6.58
C ALA A 30 -3.91 -1.84 -7.00
N GLN A 31 -3.26 -2.55 -6.06
CA GLN A 31 -2.72 -3.90 -6.31
C GLN A 31 -3.85 -4.92 -6.56
N ALA A 32 -4.97 -4.81 -5.87
CA ALA A 32 -6.12 -5.69 -6.09
C ALA A 32 -6.76 -5.48 -7.46
N GLN A 33 -6.87 -4.23 -7.92
CA GLN A 33 -7.32 -3.92 -9.29
C GLN A 33 -6.36 -4.49 -10.34
N LEU A 34 -5.04 -4.43 -10.11
CA LEU A 34 -4.08 -5.09 -10.98
C LEU A 34 -4.25 -6.61 -10.97
N ALA A 35 -4.48 -7.22 -9.81
CA ALA A 35 -4.74 -8.65 -9.72
C ALA A 35 -5.99 -9.04 -10.52
N ASP A 36 -7.05 -8.21 -10.49
CA ASP A 36 -8.26 -8.41 -11.29
C ASP A 36 -7.95 -8.35 -12.80
N ALA A 37 -7.20 -7.34 -13.23
CA ALA A 37 -6.79 -7.20 -14.63
C ALA A 37 -5.93 -8.36 -15.13
N LEU A 38 -5.20 -9.03 -14.23
CA LEU A 38 -4.39 -10.21 -14.52
C LEU A 38 -5.15 -11.54 -14.36
N GLY A 39 -6.43 -11.51 -13.95
CA GLY A 39 -7.24 -12.71 -13.70
C GLY A 39 -6.81 -13.51 -12.46
N ILE A 40 -6.14 -12.86 -11.50
CA ILE A 40 -5.68 -13.51 -10.26
C ILE A 40 -6.77 -13.40 -9.20
N GLU A 41 -7.53 -14.47 -9.02
CA GLU A 41 -8.61 -14.52 -8.03
C GLU A 41 -8.08 -14.62 -6.59
N ARG A 42 -7.04 -15.43 -6.37
CA ARG A 42 -6.46 -15.69 -5.05
C ARG A 42 -4.95 -15.90 -5.10
N PHE A 43 -4.23 -15.16 -4.26
CA PHE A 43 -2.81 -15.37 -4.01
C PHE A 43 -2.58 -16.52 -3.03
N ALA A 44 -1.61 -17.38 -3.34
CA ALA A 44 -1.12 -18.40 -2.40
C ALA A 44 -0.50 -17.76 -1.14
N ALA A 45 0.22 -16.65 -1.32
CA ALA A 45 0.71 -15.83 -0.23
C ALA A 45 0.89 -14.36 -0.67
N VAL A 46 0.74 -13.44 0.27
CA VAL A 46 1.22 -12.05 0.17
C VAL A 46 2.26 -11.83 1.26
N MET A 47 3.41 -11.25 0.93
CA MET A 47 4.56 -11.20 1.83
C MET A 47 5.26 -9.85 1.74
N GLY A 48 5.76 -9.35 2.87
CA GLY A 48 6.56 -8.12 2.87
C GLY A 48 7.19 -7.78 4.21
N GLY A 49 8.26 -6.98 4.13
CA GLY A 49 8.96 -6.41 5.28
C GLY A 49 8.61 -4.93 5.49
N SER A 50 8.65 -4.43 6.74
CA SER A 50 8.43 -3.00 7.04
C SER A 50 7.12 -2.47 6.43
N LEU A 51 7.16 -1.45 5.58
CA LEU A 51 5.99 -0.94 4.86
C LEU A 51 5.34 -1.99 3.95
N GLY A 52 6.13 -2.89 3.35
CA GLY A 52 5.61 -4.04 2.61
C GLY A 52 4.88 -5.03 3.53
N GLY A 53 5.32 -5.15 4.78
CA GLY A 53 4.60 -5.94 5.79
C GLY A 53 3.27 -5.31 6.19
N MET A 54 3.18 -3.97 6.22
CA MET A 54 1.92 -3.26 6.44
C MET A 54 0.95 -3.53 5.29
N GLN A 55 1.44 -3.52 4.04
CA GLN A 55 0.63 -3.89 2.87
C GLN A 55 0.19 -5.35 2.90
N ALA A 56 1.07 -6.30 3.27
CA ALA A 56 0.71 -7.71 3.38
C ALA A 56 -0.38 -7.94 4.45
N MET A 57 -0.31 -7.22 5.56
CA MET A 57 -1.34 -7.25 6.60
C MET A 57 -2.65 -6.62 6.09
N GLN A 58 -2.58 -5.47 5.42
CA GLN A 58 -3.74 -4.80 4.84
C GLN A 58 -4.46 -5.65 3.79
N TRP A 59 -3.71 -6.41 2.96
CA TRP A 59 -4.27 -7.38 2.03
C TRP A 59 -5.11 -8.45 2.73
N ALA A 60 -4.60 -9.01 3.82
CA ALA A 60 -5.32 -10.02 4.59
C ALA A 60 -6.59 -9.46 5.27
N ILE A 61 -6.59 -8.17 5.62
CA ILE A 61 -7.75 -7.50 6.25
C ILE A 61 -8.82 -7.14 5.21
N SER A 62 -8.45 -6.46 4.13
CA SER A 62 -9.42 -5.96 3.13
C SER A 62 -9.91 -7.05 2.19
N TYR A 63 -9.07 -8.05 1.89
CA TYR A 63 -9.36 -9.10 0.90
C TYR A 63 -9.13 -10.52 1.45
N PRO A 64 -9.73 -10.89 2.59
CA PRO A 64 -9.41 -12.14 3.30
C PRO A 64 -9.66 -13.41 2.48
N LYS A 65 -10.55 -13.36 1.48
CA LYS A 65 -10.83 -14.49 0.57
C LYS A 65 -9.82 -14.60 -0.58
N ARG A 66 -9.08 -13.53 -0.88
CA ARG A 66 -8.13 -13.46 -2.01
C ARG A 66 -6.69 -13.77 -1.60
N VAL A 67 -6.44 -14.10 -0.34
CA VAL A 67 -5.11 -14.44 0.18
C VAL A 67 -5.21 -15.72 1.00
N ALA A 68 -4.35 -16.70 0.74
CA ALA A 68 -4.27 -17.90 1.57
C ALA A 68 -3.33 -17.73 2.77
N HIS A 69 -2.22 -17.01 2.61
CA HIS A 69 -1.24 -16.76 3.67
C HIS A 69 -0.71 -15.32 3.62
N ALA A 70 -0.48 -14.73 4.79
CA ALA A 70 0.21 -13.45 4.92
C ALA A 70 1.51 -13.63 5.70
N VAL A 71 2.63 -13.21 5.13
CA VAL A 71 3.94 -13.23 5.81
C VAL A 71 4.39 -11.81 6.06
N VAL A 72 4.34 -11.41 7.34
CA VAL A 72 4.62 -10.05 7.80
C VAL A 72 5.94 -10.04 8.55
N ILE A 73 6.93 -9.30 8.05
CA ILE A 73 8.28 -9.26 8.61
C ILE A 73 8.60 -7.85 9.10
N ALA A 74 9.09 -7.72 10.34
CA ALA A 74 9.57 -6.44 10.89
C ALA A 74 8.59 -5.26 10.63
N SER A 75 7.31 -5.48 10.90
CA SER A 75 6.22 -4.55 10.60
C SER A 75 5.21 -4.53 11.73
N THR A 76 4.39 -3.49 11.78
CA THR A 76 3.41 -3.28 12.84
C THR A 76 2.05 -2.91 12.23
N PRO A 77 0.92 -3.30 12.86
CA PRO A 77 -0.41 -2.89 12.41
C PRO A 77 -0.64 -1.37 12.54
N ARG A 78 0.15 -0.72 13.39
CA ARG A 78 0.10 0.73 13.63
C ARG A 78 1.50 1.22 13.98
N LEU A 79 1.89 2.37 13.44
CA LEU A 79 3.07 3.07 13.90
C LEU A 79 2.85 3.50 15.35
N SER A 80 3.69 3.02 16.26
CA SER A 80 3.69 3.52 17.64
C SER A 80 4.29 4.94 17.66
N ALA A 81 3.98 5.74 18.68
CA ALA A 81 4.61 7.05 18.87
C ALA A 81 6.14 6.96 18.90
N GLN A 82 6.68 5.85 19.41
CA GLN A 82 8.11 5.54 19.40
C GLN A 82 8.65 5.29 17.99
N ASN A 83 7.89 4.63 17.09
CA ASN A 83 8.32 4.44 15.70
C ASN A 83 8.25 5.72 14.87
N ILE A 84 7.28 6.60 15.14
CA ILE A 84 7.23 7.93 14.52
C ILE A 84 8.46 8.73 14.94
N ALA A 85 8.78 8.73 16.24
CA ALA A 85 9.95 9.44 16.77
C ALA A 85 11.28 8.92 16.23
N PHE A 86 11.43 7.61 16.00
CA PHE A 86 12.64 7.05 15.39
C PHE A 86 12.79 7.38 13.89
N ASN A 87 11.71 7.78 13.21
CA ASN A 87 11.71 8.10 11.78
C ASN A 87 11.85 9.61 11.50
N GLU A 88 11.91 10.45 12.53
CA GLU A 88 12.11 11.92 12.46
C GLU A 88 13.58 12.36 12.66
N VAL A 89 14.56 11.45 12.55
CA VAL A 89 15.99 11.80 12.62
C VAL A 89 16.57 12.09 11.23
#